data_AF-A0A9N9SYZ4-F1
#
_entry.id   AF-A0A9N9SYZ4-F1
#
_cell.length_a   1.000
_cell.length_b   1.000
_cell.length_c   1.000
_cell.angle_alpha   90.00
_cell.angle_beta   90.00
_cell.angle_gamma   90.00
#
_symmetry.space_group_name_H-M   'P 1'
#
loop_
_entity.id
_entity.type
_entity.pdbx_description
1 polymer ?
#
loop_
_entity_poly.entity_id
_entity_poly.type
_entity_poly.pdbx_seq_one_letter_code
_entity_poly.pdbx_strand_id
1 'polypeptide(L)'
;MRVCLGAMRSTPIQPLYVEAAELPFENRRNFLSEKSLLKILLTNSQLFSSVRQLNEADLTNKYLEKKPSPLLCMALQNNPIFLKKLHMVDRSLDYFSLFHRTEVPTYSKKTIMSSNLLISLLQGYSNIHGRIKNNRRDWMRILFTCYKR
;
A
#
# COMPACT_ATOMS: atom_id res chain seq x y z
N MET A 1 -4.29 28.18 7.89
CA MET A 1 -3.56 26.98 7.40
C MET A 1 -4.45 26.00 6.60
N ARG A 2 -5.54 26.45 5.93
CA ARG A 2 -6.36 25.61 5.03
C ARG A 2 -6.33 26.06 3.56
N VAL A 3 -5.78 27.25 3.27
CA VAL A 3 -5.76 27.84 1.91
C VAL A 3 -4.62 27.28 1.06
N CYS A 4 -3.48 26.86 1.65
CA CYS A 4 -2.35 26.33 0.88
C CYS A 4 -2.48 24.87 0.44
N LEU A 5 -3.41 24.09 1.00
CA LEU A 5 -3.62 22.68 0.61
C LEU A 5 -4.41 22.53 -0.70
N GLY A 6 -5.12 23.58 -1.14
CA GLY A 6 -5.88 23.54 -2.39
C GLY A 6 -4.99 23.54 -3.65
N ALA A 7 -3.80 24.14 -3.57
CA ALA A 7 -2.88 24.27 -4.70
C ALA A 7 -1.99 23.03 -4.93
N MET A 8 -1.91 22.12 -3.96
CA MET A 8 -1.10 20.90 -4.02
C MET A 8 -1.90 19.66 -4.47
N ARG A 9 -3.01 19.84 -5.19
CA ARG A 9 -3.75 18.72 -5.79
C ARG A 9 -2.94 17.95 -6.85
N SER A 10 -1.83 18.51 -7.32
CA SER A 10 -0.96 17.92 -8.35
C SER A 10 0.39 17.41 -7.84
N THR A 11 0.76 17.62 -6.56
CA THR A 11 1.96 16.96 -6.04
C THR A 11 1.65 15.47 -5.91
N PRO A 12 2.38 14.60 -6.62
CA PRO A 12 2.08 13.18 -6.55
C PRO A 12 2.37 12.73 -5.12
N ILE A 13 1.35 12.16 -4.48
CA ILE A 13 1.41 11.70 -3.09
C ILE A 13 2.45 10.56 -2.94
N GLN A 14 2.75 9.85 -4.03
CA GLN A 14 3.70 8.74 -4.08
C GLN A 14 5.16 9.15 -3.80
N PRO A 15 5.76 10.15 -4.49
CA PRO A 15 7.08 10.70 -4.15
C PRO A 15 7.24 11.05 -2.68
N LEU A 16 6.22 11.67 -2.06
CA LEU A 16 6.27 12.04 -0.65
C LEU A 16 6.38 10.83 0.28
N TYR A 17 5.69 9.72 -0.04
CA TYR A 17 5.84 8.48 0.72
C TYR A 17 7.23 7.85 0.56
N VAL A 18 7.79 7.92 -0.66
CA VAL A 18 9.14 7.40 -0.94
C VAL A 18 10.21 8.21 -0.19
N GLU A 19 10.10 9.55 -0.21
CA GLU A 19 11.04 10.44 0.49
C GLU A 19 10.94 10.28 2.00
N ALA A 20 9.73 10.13 2.54
CA ALA A 20 9.52 9.94 3.97
C ALA A 20 9.84 8.51 4.46
N ALA A 21 10.14 7.57 3.55
CA ALA A 21 10.25 6.15 3.83
C ALA A 21 9.02 5.58 4.60
N GLU A 22 7.85 6.17 4.38
CA GLU A 22 6.62 5.79 5.06
C GLU A 22 5.73 4.94 4.16
N LEU A 23 5.01 4.00 4.77
CA LEU A 23 3.96 3.26 4.07
C LEU A 23 2.83 4.20 3.61
N PRO A 24 2.20 3.89 2.46
CA PRO A 24 0.99 4.58 2.04
C PRO A 24 -0.04 4.65 3.17
N PHE A 25 -0.73 5.78 3.27
CA PHE A 25 -1.64 6.05 4.39
C PHE A 25 -2.71 4.96 4.56
N GLU A 26 -3.21 4.42 3.45
CA GLU A 26 -4.20 3.33 3.46
C GLU A 26 -3.66 2.07 4.12
N ASN A 27 -2.43 1.66 3.77
CA ASN A 27 -1.77 0.51 4.38
C ASN A 27 -1.55 0.72 5.88
N ARG A 28 -1.20 1.94 6.29
CA ARG A 28 -1.04 2.28 7.72
C ARG A 28 -2.36 2.17 8.48
N ARG A 29 -3.46 2.68 7.91
CA ARG A 29 -4.80 2.53 8.51
C ARG A 29 -5.18 1.07 8.65
N ASN A 30 -4.96 0.27 7.61
CA ASN A 30 -5.26 -1.17 7.64
C ASN A 30 -4.46 -1.87 8.74
N PHE A 31 -3.14 -1.63 8.80
CA PHE A 31 -2.28 -2.19 9.84
C PHE A 31 -2.74 -1.81 11.27
N LEU A 32 -3.09 -0.54 11.49
CA LEU A 32 -3.59 -0.09 12.78
C LEU A 32 -4.93 -0.72 13.14
N SER A 33 -5.83 -0.87 12.16
CA SER A 33 -7.13 -1.49 12.36
C SER A 33 -6.99 -2.98 12.73
N GLU A 34 -6.12 -3.74 12.04
CA GLU A 34 -5.83 -5.13 12.37
C GLU A 34 -5.23 -5.28 13.77
N LYS A 35 -4.23 -4.44 14.10
CA LYS A 35 -3.62 -4.42 15.44
C LYS A 35 -4.64 -4.09 16.53
N SER A 36 -5.54 -3.14 16.27
CA SER A 36 -6.60 -2.79 17.22
C SER A 36 -7.58 -3.94 17.43
N LEU A 37 -7.94 -4.65 16.36
CA LEU A 37 -8.87 -5.77 16.40
C LEU A 37 -8.27 -6.97 17.13
N LEU A 38 -6.98 -7.26 16.94
CA LEU A 38 -6.22 -8.22 17.74
C LEU A 38 -6.23 -7.85 19.23
N LYS A 39 -5.98 -6.57 19.55
CA LYS A 39 -6.00 -6.10 20.95
C LYS A 39 -7.38 -6.27 21.57
N ILE A 40 -8.45 -5.92 20.84
CA ILE A 40 -9.84 -6.09 21.27
C ILE A 40 -10.13 -7.56 21.56
N LEU A 41 -9.78 -8.46 20.64
CA LEU A 41 -9.98 -9.90 20.78
C LEU A 41 -9.36 -10.45 22.08
N LEU A 42 -8.21 -9.93 22.49
CA LEU A 42 -7.50 -10.40 23.69
C LEU A 42 -7.96 -9.73 24.98
N THR A 43 -8.38 -8.47 24.91
CA THR A 43 -8.71 -7.67 26.09
C THR A 43 -10.19 -7.70 26.46
N ASN A 44 -11.08 -7.71 25.46
CA ASN A 44 -12.51 -7.61 25.68
C ASN A 44 -13.31 -8.43 24.65
N SER A 45 -13.69 -9.64 25.07
CA SER A 45 -14.46 -10.57 24.25
C SER A 45 -15.87 -10.07 23.91
N GLN A 46 -16.51 -9.28 24.77
CA GLN A 46 -17.84 -8.70 24.52
C GLN A 46 -17.79 -7.62 23.44
N LEU A 47 -16.74 -6.80 23.45
CA LEU A 47 -16.53 -5.81 22.39
C LEU A 47 -16.24 -6.53 21.07
N PHE A 48 -15.45 -7.60 21.11
CA PHE A 48 -15.20 -8.43 19.92
C PHE A 48 -16.48 -9.05 19.35
N SER A 49 -17.39 -9.56 20.19
CA SER A 49 -18.67 -10.09 19.70
C SER A 49 -19.53 -9.00 19.06
N SER A 50 -19.50 -7.78 19.60
CA SER A 50 -20.19 -6.62 19.01
C SER A 50 -19.61 -6.26 17.64
N VAL A 51 -18.27 -6.29 17.48
CA VAL A 51 -17.60 -6.08 16.18
C VAL A 51 -17.97 -7.17 15.18
N ARG A 52 -18.11 -8.42 15.63
CA ARG A 52 -18.57 -9.53 14.79
C ARG A 52 -20.00 -9.32 14.31
N GLN A 53 -20.93 -8.94 15.20
CA GLN A 53 -22.31 -8.62 14.83
C GLN A 53 -22.36 -7.44 13.83
N LEU A 54 -21.53 -6.42 14.03
CA LEU A 54 -21.41 -5.32 13.09
C LEU A 54 -20.95 -5.81 11.71
N ASN A 55 -19.96 -6.71 11.66
CA ASN A 55 -19.50 -7.30 10.41
C ASN A 55 -20.57 -8.16 9.74
N GLU A 56 -21.36 -8.91 10.50
CA GLU A 56 -22.50 -9.68 9.98
C GLU A 56 -23.57 -8.74 9.40
N ALA A 57 -23.85 -7.62 10.07
CA ALA A 57 -24.77 -6.59 9.56
C ALA A 57 -24.23 -5.90 8.29
N ASP A 58 -22.92 -5.64 8.22
CA ASP A 58 -22.26 -5.06 7.04
C ASP A 58 -22.41 -5.98 5.81
N LEU A 59 -22.26 -7.29 6.00
CA LEU A 59 -22.35 -8.30 4.93
C LEU A 59 -23.80 -8.61 4.50
N THR A 60 -24.78 -8.46 5.41
CA THR A 60 -26.17 -8.86 5.14
C THR A 60 -27.06 -7.69 4.71
N ASN A 61 -26.72 -6.47 5.11
CA ASN A 61 -27.56 -5.31 4.85
C ASN A 61 -27.30 -4.70 3.46
N LYS A 62 -28.27 -4.84 2.55
CA LYS A 62 -28.23 -4.26 1.19
C LYS A 62 -27.99 -2.74 1.16
N TYR A 63 -28.38 -2.01 2.22
CA TYR A 63 -28.12 -0.57 2.30
C TYR A 63 -26.62 -0.27 2.50
N LEU A 64 -25.93 -1.11 3.26
CA LEU A 64 -24.50 -0.96 3.56
C LEU A 64 -23.61 -1.42 2.41
N GLU A 65 -24.09 -2.31 1.55
CA GLU A 65 -23.38 -2.76 0.34
C GLU A 65 -22.93 -1.61 -0.58
N LYS A 66 -23.68 -0.49 -0.59
CA LYS A 66 -23.32 0.71 -1.37
C LYS A 66 -22.29 1.62 -0.70
N LYS A 67 -21.96 1.37 0.56
CA LYS A 67 -21.01 2.17 1.35
C LYS A 67 -19.72 1.38 1.53
N PRO A 68 -18.57 2.07 1.72
CA PRO A 68 -17.35 1.38 2.09
C PRO A 68 -17.52 0.73 3.46
N SER A 69 -17.16 -0.55 3.55
CA SER A 69 -17.17 -1.30 4.80
C SER A 69 -16.32 -0.59 5.88
N PRO A 70 -16.76 -0.62 7.15
CA PRO A 70 -15.96 -0.09 8.25
C PRO A 70 -14.57 -0.73 8.31
N LEU A 71 -13.55 0.05 8.68
CA LEU A 71 -12.14 -0.44 8.73
C LEU A 71 -11.98 -1.69 9.59
N LEU A 72 -12.71 -1.79 10.72
CA LEU A 72 -12.66 -2.97 11.59
C LEU A 72 -13.29 -4.20 10.93
N CYS A 73 -14.38 -4.02 10.17
CA CYS A 73 -15.03 -5.10 9.42
C CYS A 73 -14.10 -5.59 8.29
N MET A 74 -13.50 -4.67 7.53
CA MET A 74 -12.51 -5.03 6.51
C MET A 74 -11.31 -5.76 7.11
N ALA A 75 -10.77 -5.28 8.25
CA ALA A 75 -9.66 -5.95 8.93
C ALA A 75 -10.01 -7.37 9.38
N LEU A 76 -11.25 -7.58 9.82
CA LEU A 76 -11.75 -8.90 10.22
C LEU A 76 -11.91 -9.85 9.03
N GLN A 77 -12.37 -9.35 7.88
CA GLN A 77 -12.56 -10.11 6.65
C GLN A 77 -11.24 -10.45 5.95
N ASN A 78 -10.29 -9.51 5.92
CA ASN A 78 -9.04 -9.65 5.16
C ASN A 78 -7.98 -10.49 5.88
N ASN A 79 -8.05 -10.59 7.21
CA ASN A 79 -6.98 -11.24 7.97
C ASN A 79 -7.32 -12.73 8.26
N PRO A 80 -6.49 -13.67 7.74
CA PRO A 80 -6.76 -15.10 7.83
C PRO A 80 -6.73 -15.64 9.26
N ILE A 81 -6.10 -14.93 10.20
CA ILE A 81 -6.06 -15.29 11.61
C ILE A 81 -7.49 -15.34 12.17
N PHE A 82 -8.32 -14.36 11.84
CA PHE A 82 -9.70 -14.29 12.34
C PHE A 82 -10.61 -15.28 11.62
N LEU A 83 -10.43 -15.49 10.32
CA LEU A 83 -11.18 -16.49 9.56
C LEU A 83 -10.98 -17.89 10.13
N LYS A 84 -9.73 -18.26 10.47
CA LYS A 84 -9.45 -19.56 11.12
C LYS A 84 -10.03 -19.66 12.52
N LYS A 85 -9.99 -18.56 13.29
CA LYS A 85 -10.49 -18.52 14.68
C LYS A 85 -12.03 -18.48 14.77
N LEU A 86 -12.73 -18.00 13.75
CA LEU A 86 -14.19 -18.14 13.64
C LEU A 86 -14.62 -19.61 13.54
N HIS A 87 -13.73 -20.48 13.01
CA HIS A 87 -13.97 -21.93 12.91
C HIS A 87 -13.42 -22.75 14.08
N MET A 88 -12.55 -22.19 14.92
CA MET A 88 -11.93 -22.91 16.04
C MET A 88 -12.10 -22.16 17.35
N VAL A 89 -12.96 -22.71 18.22
CA VAL A 89 -13.06 -22.37 19.63
C VAL A 89 -11.81 -22.90 20.33
N ASP A 90 -10.68 -22.21 20.22
CA ASP A 90 -9.48 -22.63 20.96
C ASP A 90 -8.74 -21.49 21.65
N ARG A 91 -8.46 -21.71 22.94
CA ARG A 91 -8.12 -20.69 23.95
C ARG A 91 -6.62 -20.43 24.12
N SER A 92 -5.75 -21.05 23.33
CA SER A 92 -4.29 -20.97 23.51
C SER A 92 -3.58 -20.41 22.27
N LEU A 93 -3.86 -19.17 21.89
CA LEU A 93 -3.05 -18.48 20.87
C LEU A 93 -1.96 -17.65 21.53
N ASP A 94 -0.71 -18.10 21.38
CA ASP A 94 0.46 -17.45 21.92
C ASP A 94 0.81 -16.19 21.11
N TYR A 95 0.55 -15.03 21.71
CA TYR A 95 0.60 -13.70 21.11
C TYR A 95 1.95 -13.38 20.44
N PHE A 96 3.06 -13.87 21.01
CA PHE A 96 4.39 -13.60 20.48
C PHE A 96 4.65 -14.25 19.11
N SER A 97 4.01 -15.39 18.83
CA SER A 97 4.24 -16.14 17.58
C SER A 97 3.73 -15.41 16.33
N LEU A 98 2.71 -14.54 16.46
CA LEU A 98 2.08 -13.83 15.34
C LEU A 98 2.87 -12.59 14.88
N PHE A 99 3.62 -11.95 15.77
CA PHE A 99 4.36 -10.72 15.46
C PHE A 99 5.81 -10.97 15.01
N HIS A 100 6.36 -12.16 15.24
CA HIS A 100 7.75 -12.47 14.89
C HIS A 100 7.97 -13.06 13.49
N ARG A 101 6.95 -13.14 12.64
CA ARG A 101 7.08 -13.57 11.24
C ARG A 101 7.08 -12.43 10.21
N THR A 102 7.27 -11.18 10.64
CA THR A 102 7.84 -10.22 9.71
C THR A 102 9.32 -10.53 9.61
N GLU A 103 9.70 -11.40 8.68
CA GLU A 103 11.03 -11.31 8.09
C GLU A 103 11.09 -9.89 7.53
N VAL A 104 11.61 -8.95 8.32
CA VAL A 104 11.99 -7.64 7.82
C VAL A 104 12.97 -7.97 6.71
N PRO A 105 12.68 -7.62 5.44
CA PRO A 105 13.62 -7.85 4.37
C PRO A 105 14.89 -7.10 4.77
N THR A 106 15.87 -7.86 5.24
CA THR A 106 17.16 -7.32 5.61
C THR A 106 17.80 -6.99 4.29
N TYR A 107 17.82 -5.70 3.95
CA TYR A 107 18.57 -5.15 2.81
C TYR A 107 20.10 -5.40 2.90
N SER A 108 20.55 -6.22 3.86
CA SER A 108 21.96 -6.59 4.05
C SER A 108 22.42 -7.74 3.15
N LYS A 109 21.52 -8.48 2.51
CA LYS A 109 21.93 -9.32 1.38
C LYS A 109 22.18 -8.39 0.21
N LYS A 110 23.45 -8.03 -0.01
CA LYS A 110 23.97 -7.68 -1.34
C LYS A 110 23.39 -8.72 -2.30
N THR A 111 22.27 -8.40 -2.95
CA THR A 111 21.91 -9.05 -4.18
C THR A 111 23.13 -8.81 -5.05
N ILE A 112 23.89 -9.88 -5.29
CA ILE A 112 24.86 -9.92 -6.38
C ILE A 112 23.97 -9.82 -7.62
N MET A 113 23.51 -8.60 -7.90
CA MET A 113 22.86 -8.27 -9.15
C MET A 113 23.90 -8.66 -10.18
N SER A 114 23.59 -9.70 -10.97
CA SER A 114 24.56 -10.22 -11.91
C SER A 114 25.06 -9.04 -12.74
N SER A 115 26.38 -8.91 -12.85
CA SER A 115 27.01 -7.81 -13.59
C SER A 115 26.37 -7.65 -14.98
N ASN A 116 25.94 -8.76 -15.56
CA ASN A 116 25.23 -8.83 -16.84
C ASN A 116 23.87 -8.09 -16.83
N LEU A 117 23.09 -8.16 -15.73
CA LEU A 117 21.82 -7.43 -15.61
C LEU A 117 22.04 -5.93 -15.41
N LEU A 118 23.09 -5.55 -14.69
CA LEU A 118 23.46 -4.13 -14.55
C LEU A 118 23.93 -3.57 -15.90
N ILE A 119 24.77 -4.31 -16.63
CA ILE A 119 25.28 -3.93 -17.95
C ILE A 119 24.12 -3.82 -18.96
N SER A 120 23.17 -4.76 -18.97
CA SER A 120 22.04 -4.70 -19.90
C SER A 120 21.12 -3.51 -19.63
N LEU A 121 20.90 -3.16 -18.36
CA LEU A 121 20.15 -1.95 -18.00
C LEU A 121 20.89 -0.68 -18.42
N LEU A 122 22.20 -0.59 -18.15
CA LEU A 122 23.01 0.56 -18.53
C LEU A 122 23.10 0.74 -20.05
N GLN A 123 23.21 -0.36 -20.81
CA GLN A 123 23.15 -0.35 -22.28
C GLN A 123 21.76 0.06 -22.79
N GLY A 124 20.69 -0.33 -22.11
CA GLY A 124 19.34 0.17 -22.41
C GLY A 124 19.24 1.69 -22.28
N TYR A 125 19.79 2.25 -21.20
CA TYR A 125 19.78 3.70 -20.98
C TYR A 125 20.63 4.49 -21.97
N SER A 126 21.82 3.99 -22.35
CA SER A 126 22.65 4.67 -23.36
C SER A 126 21.98 4.71 -24.73
N ASN A 127 21.27 3.64 -25.11
CA ASN A 127 20.49 3.58 -26.35
C ASN A 127 19.30 4.55 -26.34
N ILE A 128 18.60 4.67 -25.20
CA ILE A 128 17.51 5.65 -25.04
C ILE A 128 18.06 7.08 -25.12
N HIS A 129 19.20 7.36 -24.50
CA HIS A 129 19.78 8.69 -24.52
C HIS A 129 20.34 9.09 -25.90
N GLY A 130 20.88 8.11 -26.66
CA GLY A 130 21.22 8.28 -28.08
C GLY A 130 19.98 8.58 -28.95
N ARG A 131 18.85 7.90 -28.71
CA ARG A 131 17.58 8.19 -29.38
C ARG A 131 17.04 9.58 -29.06
N ILE A 132 17.15 10.04 -27.81
CA ILE A 132 16.69 11.38 -27.39
C ILE A 132 17.55 12.48 -28.02
N LYS A 133 18.88 12.27 -28.17
CA LYS A 133 19.74 13.22 -28.89
C LYS A 133 19.42 13.31 -30.39
N ASN A 134 18.98 12.21 -31.00
CA ASN A 134 18.53 12.25 -32.40
C ASN A 134 17.13 12.88 -32.54
N ASN A 135 16.20 12.61 -31.61
CA ASN A 135 14.88 13.25 -31.62
C ASN A 135 14.95 14.77 -31.38
N ARG A 136 15.89 15.30 -30.58
CA ARG A 136 16.03 16.76 -30.41
C ARG A 136 16.26 17.53 -31.71
N ARG A 137 16.84 16.90 -32.75
CA ARG A 137 16.97 17.52 -34.08
C ARG A 137 15.63 17.61 -34.83
N ASP A 138 14.73 16.68 -34.61
CA ASP A 138 13.40 16.68 -35.23
C ASP A 138 12.43 17.63 -34.53
N TRP A 139 12.51 17.79 -33.20
CA TRP A 139 11.72 18.78 -32.46
C TRP A 139 12.09 20.23 -32.83
N MET A 140 13.37 20.51 -33.13
CA MET A 140 13.80 21.82 -33.65
C MET A 140 13.24 22.14 -35.05
N ARG A 141 13.04 21.12 -35.91
CA ARG A 141 12.41 21.33 -37.23
C ARG A 141 10.92 21.63 -37.12
N ILE A 142 10.21 20.99 -36.19
CA ILE A 142 8.78 21.22 -35.95
C ILE A 142 8.52 22.61 -35.33
N LEU A 143 9.42 23.08 -34.45
CA LEU A 143 9.31 24.42 -33.88
C LEU A 143 9.58 25.53 -34.92
N PHE A 144 10.45 25.30 -35.90
CA PHE A 144 10.72 26.28 -36.97
C PHE A 144 9.58 26.39 -38.01
N THR A 145 8.80 25.34 -38.24
CA THR A 145 7.65 25.41 -39.17
C THR A 145 6.44 26.14 -38.58
N CYS A 146 6.32 26.21 -37.26
CA CYS A 146 5.20 26.88 -36.59
C CYS A 146 5.39 28.39 -36.39
N TYR A 147 6.61 28.93 -36.55
CA TYR A 147 6.90 30.35 -36.28
C TYR A 147 6.90 31.24 -37.54
N LYS A 148 6.47 30.71 -38.70
CA LYS A 148 6.52 31.40 -40.00
C LYS A 148 5.15 31.66 -40.63
N ARG A 149 4.09 31.76 -39.81
CA ARG A 149 2.76 32.21 -40.23
C ARG A 149 2.26 33.32 -39.33
#